data_AF-A0A1E4SFE8-F1
#
_entry.id   AF-A0A1E4SFE8-F1
#
_cell.length_a   1.000
_cell.length_b   1.000
_cell.length_c   1.000
_cell.angle_alpha   90.00
_cell.angle_beta   90.00
_cell.angle_gamma   90.00
#
_symmetry.space_group_name_H-M   'P 1'
#
loop_
_entity.id
_entity.type
_entity.pdbx_description
1 polymer ?
#
loop_
_entity_poly.entity_id
_entity_poly.type
_entity_poly.pdbx_seq_one_letter_code
_entity_poly.pdbx_strand_id
1 'polypeptide(L)'
;MEPAFQRGDILFLWNRDSQANVGDIVVYEIQGKPIPIVHRVLREHHNSEKQFLLTKGDNNAVDDLGLYAKKQSYLNQKTDLVGTVKGYLPMLGYVTILISENVYFKYGLLGLMGITSLLSD
;
A
#
# COMPACT_ATOMS: atom_id res chain seq x y z
N MET A 1 -4.84 -7.27 2.21
CA MET A 1 -6.20 -6.78 2.55
C MET A 1 -7.25 -7.69 1.93
N GLU A 2 -7.02 -9.00 1.89
CA GLU A 2 -8.05 -9.90 1.40
C GLU A 2 -9.25 -9.83 2.37
N PRO A 3 -10.50 -9.89 1.88
CA PRO A 3 -10.90 -10.08 0.47
C PRO A 3 -10.97 -8.78 -0.37
N ALA A 4 -10.84 -7.59 0.23
CA ALA A 4 -11.03 -6.31 -0.49
C ALA A 4 -9.95 -6.05 -1.56
N PHE A 5 -8.68 -6.34 -1.24
CA PHE A 5 -7.57 -6.23 -2.17
C PHE A 5 -6.68 -7.47 -2.11
N GLN A 6 -6.25 -7.92 -3.27
CA GLN A 6 -5.39 -9.07 -3.47
C GLN A 6 -3.99 -8.65 -3.90
N ARG A 7 -3.05 -9.58 -3.80
CA ARG A 7 -1.72 -9.38 -4.38
C ARG A 7 -1.87 -9.14 -5.88
N GLY A 8 -1.14 -8.15 -6.41
CA GLY A 8 -1.22 -7.78 -7.83
C GLY A 8 -2.28 -6.72 -8.15
N ASP A 9 -3.04 -6.23 -7.19
CA ASP A 9 -3.90 -5.07 -7.39
C ASP A 9 -3.07 -3.77 -7.39
N ILE A 10 -3.37 -2.85 -8.31
CA ILE A 10 -2.79 -1.52 -8.34
C ILE A 10 -3.76 -0.57 -7.65
N LEU A 11 -3.30 0.11 -6.58
CA LEU A 11 -4.12 1.03 -5.79
C LEU A 11 -3.88 2.48 -6.21
N PHE A 12 -4.96 3.24 -6.37
CA PHE A 12 -4.91 4.68 -6.59
C PHE A 12 -5.12 5.41 -5.27
N LEU A 13 -4.08 6.13 -4.85
CA LEU A 13 -4.05 6.85 -3.59
C LEU A 13 -4.35 8.33 -3.81
N TRP A 14 -5.03 8.92 -2.82
CA TRP A 14 -5.29 10.34 -2.76
C TRP A 14 -4.78 10.91 -1.43
N ASN A 15 -3.83 11.83 -1.51
CA ASN A 15 -3.17 12.45 -0.35
C ASN A 15 -3.58 13.92 -0.13
N ARG A 16 -4.73 14.34 -0.66
CA ARG A 16 -5.27 15.69 -0.39
C ARG A 16 -6.45 15.66 0.58
N ASP A 17 -6.80 14.48 1.08
CA ASP A 17 -7.80 14.36 2.12
C ASP A 17 -7.26 15.00 3.40
N SER A 18 -8.02 15.93 3.97
CA SER A 18 -7.68 16.57 5.24
C SER A 18 -7.92 15.65 6.44
N GLN A 19 -8.77 14.64 6.26
CA GLN A 19 -9.18 13.66 7.27
C GLN A 19 -9.51 12.32 6.59
N ALA A 20 -9.30 11.20 7.29
CA ALA A 20 -9.69 9.86 6.85
C ALA A 20 -10.73 9.28 7.80
N ASN A 21 -11.87 8.82 7.30
CA ASN A 21 -13.02 8.43 8.11
C ASN A 21 -13.01 6.94 8.48
N VAL A 22 -13.79 6.56 9.47
CA VAL A 22 -14.05 5.13 9.76
C VAL A 22 -14.57 4.41 8.51
N GLY A 23 -13.94 3.30 8.16
CA GLY A 23 -14.26 2.52 6.97
C GLY A 23 -13.39 2.84 5.75
N ASP A 24 -12.70 3.98 5.73
CA ASP A 24 -11.74 4.30 4.67
C ASP A 24 -10.58 3.30 4.67
N ILE A 25 -10.06 2.99 3.49
CA ILE A 25 -8.86 2.16 3.34
C ILE A 25 -7.69 3.11 3.14
N VAL A 26 -6.74 3.08 4.06
CA VAL A 26 -5.61 4.00 4.10
C VAL A 26 -4.30 3.25 3.91
N VAL A 27 -3.37 3.91 3.26
CA VAL A 27 -1.98 3.48 3.17
C VAL A 27 -1.18 4.32 4.14
N TYR A 28 -0.46 3.65 5.02
CA TYR A 28 0.36 4.30 6.03
C TYR A 28 1.76 3.68 6.08
N GLU A 29 2.71 4.48 6.48
CA GLU A 29 4.10 4.11 6.66
C GLU A 29 4.49 4.24 8.12
N ILE A 30 5.31 3.30 8.59
CA ILE A 30 5.80 3.30 9.96
C ILE A 30 7.29 3.64 9.90
N GLN A 31 7.72 4.58 10.73
CA GLN A 31 9.13 4.95 10.82
C GLN A 31 10.00 3.72 11.10
N GLY A 32 10.98 3.48 10.22
CA GLY A 32 11.88 2.33 10.29
C GLY A 32 11.38 1.04 9.64
N LYS A 33 10.18 1.04 9.03
CA LYS A 33 9.71 -0.06 8.17
C LYS A 33 9.66 0.39 6.71
N PRO A 34 10.35 -0.29 5.78
CA PRO A 34 10.45 0.14 4.39
C PRO A 34 9.20 -0.16 3.56
N ILE A 35 8.28 -0.99 4.06
CA ILE A 35 7.11 -1.45 3.31
C ILE A 35 5.86 -0.76 3.87
N PRO A 36 5.12 0.01 3.04
CA PRO A 36 3.87 0.62 3.46
C PRO A 36 2.80 -0.44 3.71
N ILE A 37 1.88 -0.15 4.61
CA ILE A 37 0.79 -1.06 5.01
C ILE A 37 -0.53 -0.45 4.55
N VAL A 38 -1.38 -1.28 3.96
CA VAL A 38 -2.71 -0.90 3.48
C VAL A 38 -3.72 -1.56 4.38
N HIS A 39 -4.50 -0.82 5.16
CA HIS A 39 -5.54 -1.38 6.05
C HIS A 39 -6.74 -0.43 6.21
N ARG A 40 -7.83 -0.92 6.79
CA ARG A 40 -9.06 -0.14 6.98
C ARG A 40 -9.04 0.59 8.31
N VAL A 41 -9.51 1.84 8.31
CA VAL A 41 -9.73 2.61 9.54
C VAL A 41 -10.87 1.97 10.33
N LEU A 42 -10.56 1.51 11.54
CA LEU A 42 -11.51 0.92 12.48
C LEU A 42 -12.07 1.97 13.43
N ARG A 43 -11.22 2.89 13.90
CA ARG A 43 -11.61 3.99 14.79
C ARG A 43 -10.83 5.25 14.44
N GLU A 44 -11.47 6.39 14.67
CA GLU A 44 -10.85 7.70 14.56
C GLU A 44 -11.10 8.53 15.82
N HIS A 45 -10.12 9.34 16.20
CA HIS A 45 -10.19 10.29 17.29
C HIS A 45 -9.65 11.63 16.84
N HIS A 46 -10.36 12.70 17.19
CA HIS A 46 -10.02 14.05 16.76
C HIS A 46 -9.61 14.87 17.97
N ASN A 47 -8.46 15.53 17.87
CA ASN A 47 -8.07 16.63 18.73
C ASN A 47 -8.10 17.93 17.90
N SER A 48 -8.01 19.09 18.54
CA SER A 48 -8.11 20.43 17.92
C SER A 48 -7.26 20.62 16.67
N GLU A 49 -6.15 19.87 16.53
CA GLU A 49 -5.20 20.01 15.42
C GLU A 49 -4.86 18.71 14.67
N LYS A 50 -5.18 17.54 15.25
CA LYS A 50 -4.69 16.24 14.79
C LYS A 50 -5.79 15.19 14.80
N GLN A 51 -5.75 14.31 13.80
CA GLN A 51 -6.58 13.13 13.72
C GLN A 51 -5.73 11.89 13.99
N PHE A 52 -6.23 11.03 14.87
CA PHE A 52 -5.62 9.78 15.29
C PHE A 52 -6.45 8.61 14.80
N LEU A 53 -5.81 7.62 14.20
CA LEU A 53 -6.46 6.50 13.53
C LEU A 53 -5.99 5.17 14.11
N LEU A 54 -6.93 4.26 14.32
CA LEU A 54 -6.68 2.85 14.59
C LEU A 54 -7.10 2.06 13.36
N THR A 55 -6.17 1.33 12.74
CA THR A 55 -6.42 0.52 11.56
C THR A 55 -6.46 -0.96 11.90
N LYS A 56 -7.09 -1.71 11.00
CA LYS A 56 -7.13 -3.17 11.04
C LYS A 56 -7.21 -3.73 9.62
N GLY A 57 -6.49 -4.84 9.39
CA GLY A 57 -6.66 -5.63 8.18
C GLY A 57 -8.02 -6.32 8.11
N ASP A 58 -8.65 -6.33 6.93
CA ASP A 58 -10.00 -6.87 6.73
C ASP A 58 -10.15 -8.33 7.17
N ASN A 59 -9.11 -9.15 6.94
CA ASN A 59 -9.07 -10.56 7.36
C ASN A 59 -8.18 -10.83 8.59
N ASN A 60 -7.79 -9.79 9.34
CA ASN A 60 -7.04 -9.97 10.59
C ASN A 60 -8.00 -10.15 11.77
N ALA A 61 -7.67 -11.00 12.74
CA ALA A 61 -8.48 -11.14 13.96
C ALA A 61 -8.25 -9.98 14.96
N VAL A 62 -7.06 -9.39 14.93
CA VAL A 62 -6.60 -8.32 15.82
C VAL A 62 -6.39 -7.02 15.03
N ASP A 63 -6.32 -5.90 15.75
CA ASP A 63 -5.96 -4.59 15.18
C ASP A 63 -4.45 -4.46 14.95
N ASP A 64 -4.05 -3.34 14.37
CA ASP A 64 -2.67 -3.11 13.94
C ASP A 64 -1.75 -2.53 15.03
N LEU A 65 -2.19 -2.49 16.29
CA LEU A 65 -1.38 -1.92 17.39
C LEU A 65 0.00 -2.56 17.49
N GLY A 66 0.09 -3.87 17.27
CA GLY A 66 1.37 -4.60 17.28
C GLY A 66 2.27 -4.29 16.09
N LEU A 67 1.74 -3.68 15.02
CA LEU A 67 2.51 -3.31 13.84
C LEU A 67 3.13 -1.93 13.97
N TYR A 68 2.51 -1.02 14.73
CA TYR A 68 2.92 0.38 14.91
C TYR A 68 4.33 0.53 15.52
N ALA A 69 4.86 1.75 15.49
CA ALA A 69 6.14 2.04 16.11
C ALA A 69 6.08 1.84 17.64
N LYS A 70 7.25 1.71 18.28
CA LYS A 70 7.32 1.55 19.75
C LYS A 70 6.61 2.70 20.45
N LYS A 71 5.71 2.38 21.40
CA LYS A 71 4.89 3.33 22.17
C LYS A 71 3.89 4.14 21.34
N GLN A 72 3.59 3.71 20.10
CA GLN A 72 2.57 4.32 19.27
C GLN A 72 1.27 3.50 19.37
N SER A 73 0.19 4.13 19.84
CA SER A 73 -1.14 3.49 19.93
C SER A 73 -2.09 3.91 18.82
N TYR A 74 -1.77 4.97 18.08
CA TYR A 74 -2.57 5.48 16.97
C TYR A 74 -1.67 6.05 15.88
N LEU A 75 -2.14 5.98 14.64
CA LEU A 75 -1.52 6.65 13.50
C LEU A 75 -1.98 8.10 13.45
N ASN A 76 -1.07 9.02 13.16
CA ASN A 76 -1.41 10.41 12.91
C ASN A 76 -1.66 10.61 11.41
N GLN A 77 -2.85 11.09 11.05
CA GLN A 77 -3.26 11.30 9.66
C GLN A 77 -2.29 12.18 8.87
N LYS A 78 -1.65 13.18 9.50
CA LYS A 78 -0.79 14.13 8.78
C LYS A 78 0.63 13.62 8.54
N THR A 79 1.12 12.70 9.37
CA THR A 79 2.54 12.29 9.38
C THR A 79 2.74 10.87 8.94
N ASP A 80 1.78 9.98 9.23
CA ASP A 80 1.96 8.54 9.07
C ASP A 80 1.21 8.02 7.85
N LEU A 81 0.18 8.73 7.38
CA LEU A 81 -0.59 8.33 6.20
C LEU A 81 0.06 8.86 4.92
N VAL A 82 0.21 7.95 3.96
CA VAL A 82 0.61 8.25 2.59
C VAL A 82 -0.60 8.72 1.77
N GLY A 83 -1.79 8.17 2.06
CA GLY A 83 -3.04 8.60 1.44
C GLY A 83 -4.17 7.57 1.59
N THR A 84 -5.35 7.97 1.14
CA THR A 84 -6.56 7.13 1.14
C THR A 84 -6.73 6.46 -0.23
N VAL A 85 -7.10 5.19 -0.25
CA VAL A 85 -7.41 4.47 -1.49
C VAL A 85 -8.75 4.97 -2.04
N LYS A 86 -8.77 5.48 -3.28
CA LYS A 86 -10.00 5.94 -3.97
C LYS A 86 -10.45 5.01 -5.09
N GLY A 87 -9.57 4.11 -5.53
CA GLY A 87 -9.87 3.12 -6.56
C GLY A 87 -8.73 2.14 -6.71
N TYR A 88 -8.95 1.09 -7.51
CA TYR A 88 -7.93 0.10 -7.81
C TYR A 88 -8.18 -0.56 -9.17
N LEU A 89 -7.12 -1.13 -9.74
CA LEU A 89 -7.20 -2.00 -10.90
C LEU A 89 -6.75 -3.41 -10.50
N PRO A 90 -7.63 -4.42 -10.61
CA PRO A 90 -7.30 -5.77 -10.18
C PRO A 90 -6.29 -6.42 -11.12
N MET A 91 -5.42 -7.28 -10.56
CA MET A 91 -4.49 -8.18 -11.28
C MET A 91 -3.38 -7.51 -12.13
N LEU A 92 -3.46 -6.23 -12.47
CA LEU A 92 -2.49 -5.57 -13.35
C LEU A 92 -1.05 -5.56 -12.80
N GLY A 93 -0.91 -5.50 -11.48
CA GLY A 93 0.39 -5.56 -10.81
C GLY A 93 1.12 -6.89 -11.00
N TYR A 94 0.43 -7.98 -11.38
CA TYR A 94 1.10 -9.24 -11.70
C TYR A 94 2.04 -9.13 -12.90
N VAL A 95 1.80 -8.19 -13.83
CA VAL A 95 2.74 -7.92 -14.94
C VAL A 95 4.08 -7.43 -14.40
N THR A 96 4.05 -6.45 -13.49
CA THR A 96 5.25 -5.93 -12.84
C THR A 96 5.94 -7.00 -11.99
N ILE A 97 5.16 -7.77 -11.22
CA ILE A 97 5.66 -8.89 -10.41
C ILE A 97 6.35 -9.95 -11.28
N LEU A 98 5.75 -10.31 -12.42
CA LEU A 98 6.33 -11.27 -13.36
C LEU A 98 7.69 -10.77 -13.86
N ILE A 99 7.79 -9.50 -14.24
CA ILE A 99 9.04 -8.91 -14.74
C ILE A 99 10.10 -8.82 -13.63
N SER A 100 9.71 -8.48 -12.39
CA SER A 100 10.65 -8.24 -11.30
C SER A 100 11.10 -9.53 -10.59
N GLU A 101 10.18 -10.44 -10.29
CA GLU A 101 10.42 -11.63 -9.48
C GLU A 101 10.79 -12.87 -10.31
N ASN A 102 10.29 -13.00 -11.55
CA ASN A 102 10.65 -14.14 -12.41
C ASN A 102 11.97 -13.89 -13.13
N VAL A 103 13.04 -14.49 -12.61
CA VAL A 103 14.40 -14.37 -13.12
C VAL A 103 14.52 -14.80 -14.58
N TYR A 104 13.88 -15.91 -14.97
CA TYR A 104 13.93 -16.41 -16.35
C TYR A 104 13.22 -15.46 -17.32
N PHE A 105 12.04 -14.97 -16.93
CA PHE A 105 11.30 -14.01 -17.75
C PHE A 105 12.08 -12.71 -17.93
N LYS A 106 12.69 -12.20 -16.84
CA LYS A 106 13.53 -11.01 -16.87
C LYS A 106 14.72 -11.16 -17.82
N TYR A 107 15.47 -12.27 -17.74
CA TYR A 107 16.60 -12.51 -18.65
C TYR A 107 16.15 -12.74 -20.10
N GLY A 108 15.01 -13.41 -20.31
CA GLY A 108 14.41 -13.56 -21.63
C GLY A 108 14.07 -12.21 -22.26
N LEU A 109 13.45 -11.30 -21.48
CA LEU A 109 13.14 -9.94 -21.92
C LEU A 109 14.40 -9.15 -22.25
N LEU A 110 15.42 -9.19 -21.38
CA LEU A 110 16.71 -8.52 -21.63
C LEU A 110 17.43 -9.07 -22.87
N GLY A 111 17.38 -10.39 -23.09
CA GLY A 111 17.93 -11.02 -24.28
C GLY A 111 17.22 -10.60 -25.56
N LEU A 112 15.88 -10.56 -25.55
CA LEU A 112 15.07 -10.05 -26.66
C LEU A 112 15.39 -8.58 -26.96
N MET A 113 15.49 -7.74 -25.93
CA MET A 113 15.87 -6.33 -26.08
C MET A 113 17.28 -6.18 -26.68
N GLY A 114 18.23 -7.01 -26.26
CA GLY A 114 19.57 -7.03 -26.83
C GLY A 114 19.59 -7.44 -28.32
N ILE A 115 18.85 -8.50 -28.68
CA ILE A 115 18.74 -8.96 -30.07
C ILE A 115 18.06 -7.91 -30.95
N THR A 116 16.92 -7.37 -30.49
CA THR A 116 16.18 -6.35 -31.26
C THR A 116 17.01 -5.09 -31.46
N SER A 117 17.77 -4.65 -30.45
CA SER A 117 18.70 -3.51 -30.57
C SER A 117 19.83 -3.74 -31.58
N LEU A 118 20.24 -4.99 -31.82
CA LEU A 118 21.25 -5.32 -32.82
C LEU A 118 20.67 -5.44 -34.24
N LEU A 119 19.36 -5.68 -34.34
CA LEU A 119 18.64 -5.83 -35.61
C LEU A 119 17.94 -4.54 -36.06
N SER A 120 17.81 -3.55 -35.17
CA SER A 120 17.36 -2.21 -35.51
C SER A 120 18.53 -1.39 -36.04
N ASP A 121 18.60 -1.22 -37.37
CA ASP A 121 19.49 -0.27 -38.04
C ASP A 121 19.13 1.21 -37.72
#